data_AF-A0A7X8YXN2-F1
#
_entry.id   AF-A0A7X8YXN2-F1
#
_cell.length_a   1.000
_cell.length_b   1.000
_cell.length_c   1.000
_cell.angle_alpha   90.00
_cell.angle_beta   90.00
_cell.angle_gamma   90.00
#
_symmetry.space_group_name_H-M   'P 1'
#
loop_
_entity.id
_entity.type
_entity.pdbx_description
1 polymer ?
#
loop_
_entity_poly.entity_id
_entity_poly.type
_entity_poly.pdbx_seq_one_letter_code
_entity_poly.pdbx_strand_id
1 'polypeptide(L)'
;MKTFTDAAGRTWTLTLTLGTAMKVKAKLDIDLLQPEAGDPPLLTRLGTDEMLLGEVLCAMLEGQFETHKVTDDDVRAGFDGQTLLAAQKAFYEELIGFFRSRGRNDRAKAVAKQMAMIDAAVTAVETRIDALDIDATIRGAMSGASPEVLASAPTTSGG
;
A
#
# COMPACT_ATOMS: atom_id res chain seq x y z
N MET A 1 -4.25 -10.95 -16.15
CA MET A 1 -5.12 -9.77 -16.19
C MET A 1 -6.09 -9.80 -15.01
N LYS A 2 -6.32 -8.63 -14.43
CA LYS A 2 -7.31 -8.40 -13.37
C LYS A 2 -8.09 -7.12 -13.67
N THR A 3 -9.31 -7.02 -13.18
CA THR A 3 -10.17 -5.86 -13.43
C THR A 3 -10.75 -5.32 -12.13
N PHE A 4 -11.08 -4.04 -12.13
CA PHE A 4 -11.83 -3.37 -11.07
C PHE A 4 -12.71 -2.28 -11.68
N THR A 5 -13.67 -1.78 -10.92
CA THR A 5 -14.58 -0.70 -11.34
C THR A 5 -14.37 0.50 -10.43
N ASP A 6 -14.32 1.69 -11.00
CA ASP A 6 -14.21 2.92 -10.22
C ASP A 6 -15.55 3.53 -9.83
N ALA A 7 -15.51 4.60 -9.03
CA ALA A 7 -16.69 5.33 -8.57
C ALA A 7 -17.55 5.92 -9.71
N ALA A 8 -16.98 6.11 -10.90
CA ALA A 8 -17.70 6.58 -12.09
C ALA A 8 -18.29 5.43 -12.93
N GLY A 9 -18.17 4.18 -12.47
CA GLY A 9 -18.66 2.98 -13.16
C GLY A 9 -17.77 2.53 -14.33
N ARG A 10 -16.56 3.05 -14.46
CA ARG A 10 -15.61 2.65 -15.51
C ARG A 10 -14.89 1.37 -15.08
N THR A 11 -14.85 0.38 -15.96
CA THR A 11 -14.10 -0.86 -15.72
C THR A 11 -12.67 -0.73 -16.24
N TRP A 12 -11.72 -0.86 -15.34
CA TRP A 12 -10.30 -0.77 -15.61
C TRP A 12 -9.68 -2.17 -15.66
N THR A 13 -8.73 -2.36 -16.59
CA THR A 13 -7.99 -3.63 -16.73
C THR A 13 -6.53 -3.44 -16.35
N LEU A 14 -6.08 -4.14 -15.32
CA LEU A 14 -4.67 -4.24 -14.92
C LEU A 14 -4.03 -5.44 -15.61
N THR A 15 -3.01 -5.16 -16.42
CA THR A 15 -2.20 -6.19 -17.05
C THR A 15 -0.72 -5.91 -16.82
N LEU A 16 -0.02 -6.86 -16.20
CA LEU A 16 1.43 -6.79 -16.05
C LEU A 16 2.10 -7.51 -17.22
N THR A 17 2.79 -6.74 -18.06
CA THR A 17 3.61 -7.21 -19.16
C THR A 17 4.98 -6.56 -19.06
N LEU A 18 5.95 -7.01 -19.85
CA LEU A 18 7.23 -6.30 -19.95
C LEU A 18 7.02 -4.84 -20.38
N GLY A 19 6.10 -4.59 -21.32
CA GLY A 19 5.80 -3.24 -21.79
C GLY A 19 5.22 -2.34 -20.71
N THR A 20 4.28 -2.84 -19.89
CA THR A 20 3.71 -2.04 -18.78
C THR A 20 4.74 -1.81 -17.68
N ALA A 21 5.56 -2.82 -17.35
CA ALA A 21 6.67 -2.66 -16.39
C ALA A 21 7.70 -1.61 -16.86
N MET A 22 8.08 -1.62 -18.14
CA MET A 22 9.00 -0.62 -18.70
C MET A 22 8.42 0.79 -18.68
N LYS A 23 7.12 0.95 -18.98
CA LYS A 23 6.45 2.26 -18.89
C LYS A 23 6.46 2.81 -17.46
N VAL A 24 6.12 1.97 -16.48
CA VAL A 24 6.15 2.36 -15.06
C VAL A 24 7.57 2.75 -14.63
N LYS A 25 8.57 1.95 -15.00
CA LYS A 25 9.98 2.26 -14.71
C LYS A 25 10.42 3.57 -15.36
N ALA A 26 10.05 3.82 -16.62
CA ALA A 26 10.43 5.05 -17.32
C ALA A 26 9.75 6.30 -16.73
N LYS A 27 8.49 6.18 -16.28
CA LYS A 27 7.70 7.31 -15.78
C LYS A 27 7.99 7.65 -14.32
N LEU A 28 8.20 6.63 -13.48
CA LEU A 28 8.24 6.78 -12.01
C LEU A 28 9.57 6.30 -11.38
N ASP A 29 10.50 5.76 -12.17
CA ASP A 29 11.71 5.08 -11.68
C ASP A 29 11.42 3.88 -10.75
N ILE A 30 10.28 3.21 -10.98
CA ILE A 30 9.83 2.06 -10.19
C ILE A 30 9.95 0.77 -11.00
N ASP A 31 10.72 -0.19 -10.48
CA ASP A 31 10.88 -1.51 -11.08
C ASP A 31 9.89 -2.54 -10.51
N LEU A 32 8.72 -2.66 -11.12
CA LEU A 32 7.70 -3.66 -10.72
C LEU A 32 8.19 -5.11 -10.84
N LEU A 33 9.30 -5.37 -11.54
CA LEU A 33 9.87 -6.72 -11.68
C LEU A 33 10.86 -7.05 -10.56
N GLN A 34 11.16 -6.10 -9.66
CA GLN A 34 11.96 -6.28 -8.46
C GLN A 34 11.19 -5.85 -7.19
N PRO A 35 10.08 -6.54 -6.87
CA PRO A 35 9.20 -6.15 -5.75
C PRO A 35 9.89 -6.17 -4.37
N GLU A 36 10.95 -6.95 -4.24
CA GLU A 36 11.78 -7.06 -3.03
C GLU A 36 12.90 -6.01 -2.90
N ALA A 37 13.16 -5.22 -3.94
CA ALA A 37 14.28 -4.28 -3.95
C ALA A 37 13.97 -2.99 -3.18
N GLY A 38 15.03 -2.34 -2.69
CA GLY A 38 14.98 -1.10 -1.92
C GLY A 38 14.89 -1.33 -0.41
N ASP A 39 15.00 -0.24 0.35
CA ASP A 39 14.83 -0.20 1.80
C ASP A 39 14.02 1.05 2.20
N PRO A 40 12.75 0.92 2.62
CA PRO A 40 11.99 -0.33 2.73
C PRO A 40 11.68 -0.97 1.35
N PRO A 41 11.47 -2.30 1.28
CA PRO A 41 11.18 -2.98 0.01
C PRO A 41 10.03 -2.35 -0.76
N LEU A 42 10.07 -2.37 -2.10
CA LEU A 42 9.04 -1.78 -2.95
C LEU A 42 7.62 -2.24 -2.57
N LEU A 43 7.41 -3.53 -2.30
CA LEU A 43 6.10 -4.03 -1.86
C LEU A 43 5.62 -3.43 -0.54
N THR A 44 6.53 -3.07 0.36
CA THR A 44 6.18 -2.35 1.60
C THR A 44 5.69 -0.96 1.27
N ARG A 45 6.45 -0.23 0.44
CA ARG A 45 6.08 1.12 0.02
C ARG A 45 4.72 1.15 -0.68
N LEU A 46 4.48 0.25 -1.65
CA LEU A 46 3.19 0.13 -2.35
C LEU A 46 2.02 -0.26 -1.44
N GLY A 47 2.31 -0.80 -0.25
CA GLY A 47 1.31 -1.16 0.74
C GLY A 47 0.98 -0.05 1.74
N THR A 48 1.88 0.91 1.93
CA THR A 48 1.78 1.93 3.00
C THR A 48 1.81 3.37 2.47
N ASP A 49 2.01 3.56 1.18
CA ASP A 49 2.04 4.86 0.51
C ASP A 49 0.97 4.88 -0.60
N GLU A 50 -0.18 5.46 -0.28
CA GLU A 50 -1.33 5.54 -1.17
C GLU A 50 -1.04 6.40 -2.40
N MET A 51 -0.19 7.42 -2.28
CA MET A 51 0.20 8.27 -3.40
C MET A 51 1.04 7.47 -4.40
N LEU A 52 2.06 6.76 -3.91
CA LEU A 52 2.90 5.89 -4.74
C LEU A 52 2.09 4.80 -5.45
N LEU A 53 1.19 4.14 -4.70
CA LEU A 53 0.31 3.13 -5.27
C LEU A 53 -0.59 3.73 -6.36
N GLY A 54 -1.18 4.89 -6.10
CA GLY A 54 -2.03 5.62 -7.05
C GLY A 54 -1.29 5.99 -8.34
N GLU A 55 -0.06 6.51 -8.23
CA GLU A 55 0.77 6.85 -9.40
C GLU A 55 1.13 5.61 -10.23
N VAL A 56 1.51 4.50 -9.59
CA VAL A 56 1.78 3.23 -10.28
C VAL A 56 0.54 2.72 -11.00
N LEU A 57 -0.62 2.74 -10.36
CA LEU A 57 -1.89 2.33 -10.97
C LEU A 57 -2.23 3.21 -12.17
N CYS A 58 -2.11 4.54 -12.04
CA CYS A 58 -2.33 5.46 -13.15
C CYS A 58 -1.37 5.18 -14.32
N ALA A 59 -0.09 4.98 -14.05
CA ALA A 59 0.90 4.65 -15.08
C ALA A 59 0.61 3.31 -15.80
N MET A 60 0.09 2.32 -15.08
CA MET A 60 -0.33 1.04 -15.68
C MET A 60 -1.59 1.18 -16.54
N LEU A 61 -2.49 2.10 -16.18
CA LEU A 61 -3.79 2.29 -16.82
C LEU A 61 -3.80 3.34 -17.94
N GLU A 62 -2.74 4.14 -18.08
CA GLU A 62 -2.63 5.26 -19.02
C GLU A 62 -3.08 4.92 -20.45
N GLY A 63 -2.80 3.70 -20.94
CA GLY A 63 -3.24 3.24 -22.26
C GLY A 63 -4.76 3.10 -22.43
N GLN A 64 -5.54 3.14 -21.35
CA GLN A 64 -7.00 3.05 -21.35
C GLN A 64 -7.67 4.43 -21.23
N PHE A 65 -6.91 5.50 -20.99
CA PHE A 65 -7.47 6.83 -20.75
C PHE A 65 -8.23 7.36 -21.98
N GLU A 66 -7.66 7.17 -23.17
CA GLU A 66 -8.30 7.53 -24.44
C GLU A 66 -9.61 6.76 -24.65
N THR A 67 -9.61 5.45 -24.37
CA THR A 67 -10.79 4.59 -24.49
C THR A 67 -11.92 5.05 -23.59
N HIS A 68 -11.60 5.46 -22.36
CA HIS A 68 -12.58 5.97 -21.41
C HIS A 68 -12.88 7.47 -21.57
N LYS A 69 -12.15 8.17 -22.44
CA LYS A 69 -12.24 9.63 -22.68
C LYS A 69 -12.03 10.45 -21.40
N VAL A 70 -10.95 10.15 -20.69
CA VAL A 70 -10.65 10.73 -19.38
C VAL A 70 -9.24 11.33 -19.37
N THR A 71 -9.07 12.41 -18.63
CA THR A 71 -7.75 12.98 -18.34
C THR A 71 -7.11 12.28 -17.15
N ASP A 72 -5.81 12.49 -16.94
CA ASP A 72 -5.12 12.04 -15.72
C ASP A 72 -5.81 12.54 -14.44
N ASP A 73 -6.31 13.78 -14.44
CA ASP A 73 -7.03 14.36 -13.30
C ASP A 73 -8.38 13.66 -13.06
N ASP A 74 -9.12 13.34 -14.13
CA ASP A 74 -10.39 12.60 -14.03
C ASP A 74 -10.21 11.18 -13.49
N VAL A 75 -9.06 10.56 -13.79
CA VAL A 75 -8.71 9.23 -13.27
C VAL A 75 -8.38 9.34 -11.80
N ARG A 76 -7.48 10.26 -11.40
CA ARG A 76 -7.13 10.47 -9.99
C ARG A 76 -8.35 10.84 -9.14
N ALA A 77 -9.24 11.70 -9.64
CA ALA A 77 -10.47 12.07 -8.95
C ALA A 77 -11.45 10.89 -8.80
N GLY A 78 -11.38 9.90 -9.70
CA GLY A 78 -12.21 8.69 -9.63
C GLY A 78 -11.69 7.62 -8.66
N PHE A 79 -10.46 7.76 -8.15
CA PHE A 79 -9.85 6.82 -7.19
C PHE A 79 -10.24 7.20 -5.76
N ASP A 80 -11.51 7.00 -5.42
CA ASP A 80 -11.96 7.05 -4.02
C ASP A 80 -11.42 5.85 -3.21
N GLY A 81 -11.66 5.84 -1.89
CA GLY A 81 -11.12 4.80 -1.01
C GLY A 81 -11.53 3.37 -1.41
N GLN A 82 -12.75 3.18 -1.91
CA GLN A 82 -13.22 1.86 -2.35
C GLN A 82 -12.59 1.46 -3.68
N THR A 83 -12.48 2.40 -4.62
CA THR A 83 -11.81 2.21 -5.90
C THR A 83 -10.33 1.87 -5.68
N LEU A 84 -9.64 2.60 -4.81
CA LEU A 84 -8.23 2.37 -4.52
C LEU A 84 -8.02 0.99 -3.89
N LEU A 85 -8.87 0.58 -2.95
CA LEU A 85 -8.81 -0.77 -2.35
C LEU A 85 -9.05 -1.86 -3.39
N ALA A 86 -10.05 -1.70 -4.25
CA ALA A 86 -10.34 -2.67 -5.33
C ALA A 86 -9.19 -2.75 -6.34
N ALA A 87 -8.62 -1.60 -6.72
CA ALA A 87 -7.49 -1.51 -7.62
C ALA A 87 -6.22 -2.14 -7.01
N GLN A 88 -5.97 -1.91 -5.72
CA GLN A 88 -4.86 -2.51 -4.98
C GLN A 88 -4.95 -4.04 -4.98
N LYS A 89 -6.12 -4.59 -4.68
CA LYS A 89 -6.35 -6.04 -4.71
C LYS A 89 -6.11 -6.61 -6.12
N ALA A 90 -6.69 -5.98 -7.14
CA ALA A 90 -6.49 -6.39 -8.53
C ALA A 90 -5.01 -6.31 -8.96
N PHE A 91 -4.28 -5.29 -8.50
CA PHE A 91 -2.85 -5.11 -8.77
C PHE A 91 -2.00 -6.22 -8.14
N TYR A 92 -2.19 -6.53 -6.86
CA TYR A 92 -1.43 -7.60 -6.21
C TYR A 92 -1.74 -8.98 -6.79
N GLU A 93 -3.01 -9.26 -7.12
CA GLU A 93 -3.39 -10.49 -7.80
C GLU A 93 -2.73 -10.62 -9.18
N GLU A 94 -2.59 -9.51 -9.92
CA GLU A 94 -1.91 -9.47 -11.21
C GLU A 94 -0.40 -9.70 -11.08
N LEU A 95 0.27 -9.06 -10.10
CA LEU A 95 1.68 -9.29 -9.78
C LEU A 95 1.95 -10.77 -9.46
N ILE A 96 1.13 -11.37 -8.59
CA ILE A 96 1.23 -12.79 -8.22
C ILE A 96 1.08 -13.66 -9.46
N GLY A 97 0.07 -13.40 -10.30
CA GLY A 97 -0.19 -14.14 -11.53
C GLY A 97 0.99 -14.07 -12.50
N PHE A 98 1.52 -12.87 -12.73
CA PHE A 98 2.68 -12.65 -13.58
C PHE A 98 3.90 -13.43 -13.11
N PHE A 99 4.29 -13.31 -11.84
CA PHE A 99 5.49 -14.00 -11.34
C PHE A 99 5.32 -15.53 -11.34
N ARG A 100 4.14 -16.06 -11.02
CA ARG A 100 3.86 -17.50 -11.16
C ARG A 100 4.01 -17.97 -12.60
N SER A 101 3.47 -17.24 -13.57
CA SER A 101 3.59 -17.60 -14.99
C SER A 101 5.05 -17.60 -15.48
N ARG A 102 5.91 -16.78 -14.86
CA ARG A 102 7.36 -16.73 -15.11
C ARG A 102 8.17 -17.80 -14.37
N GLY A 103 7.52 -18.68 -13.60
CA GLY A 103 8.21 -19.66 -12.74
C GLY A 103 8.86 -19.04 -11.49
N ARG A 104 8.64 -17.75 -11.22
CA ARG A 104 9.19 -17.00 -10.08
C ARG A 104 8.27 -17.09 -8.87
N ASN A 105 8.08 -18.33 -8.41
CA ASN A 105 7.21 -18.63 -7.26
C ASN A 105 7.71 -17.98 -5.95
N ASP A 106 9.00 -17.72 -5.84
CA ASP A 106 9.63 -16.95 -4.77
C ASP A 106 9.02 -15.54 -4.66
N ARG A 107 8.99 -14.79 -5.77
CA ARG A 107 8.41 -13.44 -5.81
C ARG A 107 6.90 -13.45 -5.63
N ALA A 108 6.20 -14.39 -6.25
CA ALA A 108 4.76 -14.53 -6.06
C ALA A 108 4.39 -14.78 -4.59
N LYS A 109 5.19 -15.58 -3.86
CA LYS A 109 5.03 -15.79 -2.42
C LYS A 109 5.34 -14.53 -1.62
N ALA A 110 6.39 -13.79 -1.97
CA ALA A 110 6.74 -12.53 -1.31
C ALA A 110 5.60 -11.50 -1.42
N VAL A 111 5.05 -11.30 -2.63
CA VAL A 111 3.89 -10.42 -2.86
C VAL A 111 2.70 -10.83 -2.01
N ALA A 112 2.32 -12.11 -2.05
CA ALA A 112 1.19 -12.62 -1.27
C ALA A 112 1.41 -12.48 0.24
N LYS A 113 2.63 -12.72 0.72
CA LYS A 113 2.96 -12.63 2.14
C LYS A 113 2.95 -11.18 2.63
N GLN A 114 3.41 -10.24 1.81
CA GLN A 114 3.35 -8.82 2.14
C GLN A 114 1.91 -8.34 2.29
N MET A 115 1.03 -8.71 1.35
CA MET A 115 -0.38 -8.34 1.42
C MET A 115 -1.02 -8.82 2.73
N ALA A 116 -0.80 -10.09 3.08
CA ALA A 116 -1.27 -10.65 4.35
C ALA A 116 -0.64 -9.99 5.59
N MET A 117 0.61 -9.49 5.49
CA MET A 117 1.28 -8.79 6.58
C MET A 117 0.66 -7.41 6.83
N ILE A 118 0.35 -6.67 5.76
CA ILE A 118 -0.31 -5.36 5.83
C ILE A 118 -1.70 -5.53 6.46
N ASP A 119 -2.51 -6.47 5.97
CA ASP A 119 -3.84 -6.76 6.52
C ASP A 119 -3.78 -7.08 8.02
N ALA A 120 -2.82 -7.92 8.43
CA ALA A 120 -2.63 -8.28 9.83
C ALA A 120 -2.17 -7.09 10.68
N ALA A 121 -1.31 -6.22 10.15
CA ALA A 121 -0.84 -5.03 10.85
C ALA A 121 -1.99 -4.02 11.06
N VAL A 122 -2.80 -3.77 10.03
CA VAL A 122 -3.99 -2.91 10.12
C VAL A 122 -4.95 -3.46 11.18
N THR A 123 -5.30 -4.74 11.10
CA THR A 123 -6.19 -5.40 12.08
C THR A 123 -5.66 -5.27 13.51
N ALA A 124 -4.35 -5.46 13.70
CA ALA A 124 -3.73 -5.35 15.02
C ALA A 124 -3.75 -3.91 15.57
N VAL A 125 -3.56 -2.91 14.70
CA VAL A 125 -3.65 -1.49 15.07
C VAL A 125 -5.08 -1.10 15.41
N GLU A 126 -6.06 -1.48 14.59
CA GLU A 126 -7.49 -1.25 14.86
C GLU A 126 -7.90 -1.85 16.21
N THR A 127 -7.58 -3.12 16.44
CA THR A 127 -7.86 -3.81 17.71
C THR A 127 -7.24 -3.08 18.90
N ARG A 128 -6.01 -2.57 18.74
CA ARG A 128 -5.33 -1.81 19.80
C ARG A 128 -6.00 -0.47 20.05
N ILE A 129 -6.45 0.23 19.01
CA ILE A 129 -7.15 1.51 19.10
C ILE A 129 -8.51 1.31 19.80
N ASP A 130 -9.27 0.29 19.42
CA ASP A 130 -10.58 -0.03 20.00
C ASP A 130 -10.48 -0.39 21.49
N ALA A 131 -9.33 -0.92 21.92
CA ALA A 131 -9.07 -1.24 23.32
C ALA A 131 -8.68 -0.03 24.19
N LEU A 132 -8.47 1.16 23.60
CA LEU A 132 -8.13 2.37 24.36
C LEU A 132 -9.36 2.92 25.10
N ASP A 133 -9.30 2.97 26.43
CA ASP A 133 -10.28 3.70 27.25
C ASP A 133 -9.94 5.20 27.22
N ILE A 134 -10.59 5.90 26.27
CA ILE A 134 -10.42 7.35 26.06
C ILE A 134 -10.86 8.12 27.31
N ASP A 135 -11.93 7.68 27.99
CA ASP A 135 -12.46 8.36 29.15
C ASP A 135 -11.53 8.25 30.37
N ALA A 136 -10.91 7.08 30.58
CA ALA A 136 -9.88 6.93 31.61
C ALA A 136 -8.64 7.80 31.31
N THR A 137 -8.26 7.89 30.03
CA THR A 137 -7.14 8.73 29.59
C THR A 137 -7.40 10.21 29.84
N ILE A 138 -8.61 10.71 29.51
CA ILE A 138 -9.04 12.09 29.77
C ILE A 138 -9.09 12.36 31.28
N ARG A 139 -9.66 11.45 32.09
CA ARG A 139 -9.69 11.62 33.56
C ARG A 139 -8.28 11.70 34.15
N GLY A 140 -7.34 10.88 33.68
CA GLY A 140 -5.94 10.92 34.11
C GLY A 140 -5.28 12.26 33.77
N ALA A 141 -5.46 12.74 32.54
CA ALA A 141 -4.91 14.02 32.08
C ALA A 141 -5.53 15.23 32.81
N MET A 142 -6.84 15.21 33.07
CA MET A 142 -7.56 16.29 33.76
C MET A 142 -7.34 16.29 35.28
N SER A 143 -6.97 15.17 35.88
CA SER A 143 -6.68 15.07 37.32
C SER A 143 -5.25 15.49 37.69
N GLY A 144 -4.45 15.96 36.74
CA GLY A 144 -3.10 16.50 36.98
C GLY A 144 -2.05 15.45 37.36
N ALA A 145 -2.34 14.15 37.21
CA ALA A 145 -1.35 13.10 37.35
C ALA A 145 -0.56 13.00 36.05
N SER A 146 0.51 13.78 35.91
CA SER A 146 1.46 13.66 34.81
C SER A 146 1.96 12.20 34.71
N PRO A 147 1.91 11.57 33.53
CA PRO A 147 2.59 10.29 33.35
C PRO A 147 4.09 10.56 33.36
N GLU A 148 4.79 10.09 34.41
CA GLU A 148 6.25 9.98 34.41
C GLU A 148 6.68 9.03 33.29
N VAL A 149 6.98 9.60 32.14
CA VAL A 149 7.58 8.89 31.01
C VAL A 149 9.09 9.12 31.07
N LEU A 150 9.80 8.03 31.39
CA LEU A 150 11.17 7.70 30.98
C LEU A 150 12.31 8.68 31.39
N ALA A 151 12.87 8.47 32.57
CA ALA A 151 14.29 8.75 32.81
C ALA A 151 14.87 7.79 33.87
N SER A 152 15.38 6.64 33.42
CA SER A 152 16.33 5.85 34.20
C SER A 152 17.44 5.34 33.28
N ALA A 153 18.37 6.22 32.95
CA ALA A 153 19.73 5.80 32.65
C ALA A 153 20.46 5.61 33.99
N PRO A 154 21.16 4.50 34.24
CA PRO A 154 21.90 4.32 35.48
C PRO A 154 23.19 5.13 35.44
N THR A 155 23.34 6.08 36.36
CA THR A 155 24.62 6.72 36.64
C THR A 155 25.47 5.75 37.45
N THR A 156 26.47 5.12 36.84
CA THR A 156 27.52 4.40 37.57
C THR A 156 28.55 5.40 38.08
N SER A 157 28.68 5.50 39.40
CA SER A 157 29.78 6.20 40.08
C SER A 157 30.18 5.40 41.31
N GLY A 158 31.45 5.00 41.38
CA GLY A 158 32.12 4.68 42.64
C GLY A 158 33.12 3.54 42.56
N GLY A 159 34.40 3.86 42.79
CA GLY A 159 35.42 2.92 43.28
C GLY A 159 36.69 2.88 42.46
#